data_AF-A0A661C6M0-F1
#
_entry.id   AF-A0A661C6M0-F1
#
_cell.length_a   1.000
_cell.length_b   1.000
_cell.length_c   1.000
_cell.angle_alpha   90.00
_cell.angle_beta   90.00
_cell.angle_gamma   90.00
#
_symmetry.space_group_name_H-M   'P 1'
#
loop_
_entity.id
_entity.type
_entity.pdbx_description
1 polymer ?
#
loop_
_entity_poly.entity_id
_entity_poly.type
_entity_poly.pdbx_seq_one_letter_code
_entity_poly.pdbx_strand_id
1 'polypeptide(L)' 'MVSKGLDASIVETKGMGDTMPIADNDTAEGRAKNRRVEILVLGRLKE' A
#
# COMPACT_ATOMS: atom_id res chain seq x y z
N MET A 1 5.37 8.41 -9.23
CA MET A 1 4.47 7.72 -10.20
C MET A 1 3.83 8.74 -11.12
N VAL A 2 3.16 9.75 -10.57
CA VAL A 2 2.62 10.89 -11.34
C VAL A 2 3.72 11.61 -12.14
N SER A 3 4.86 11.92 -11.52
CA SER A 3 6.02 12.51 -12.22
C SER A 3 6.64 11.63 -13.32
N LYS A 4 6.30 10.34 -13.36
CA LYS A 4 6.72 9.39 -14.40
C LYS A 4 5.65 9.20 -15.49
N GLY A 5 4.61 10.04 -15.52
CA GLY A 5 3.55 10.03 -16.54
C GLY A 5 2.31 9.19 -16.20
N LEU A 6 2.18 8.69 -14.96
CA LEU A 6 0.93 8.06 -14.53
C LEU A 6 -0.15 9.13 -14.29
N ASP A 7 -1.33 8.95 -14.86
CA ASP A 7 -2.48 9.82 -14.61
C ASP A 7 -2.81 9.80 -13.10
N ALA A 8 -2.84 10.98 -12.49
CA ALA A 8 -3.10 11.12 -11.06
C ALA A 8 -4.54 10.75 -10.68
N SER A 9 -5.49 10.84 -11.62
CA SER A 9 -6.90 10.56 -11.37
C SER A 9 -7.21 9.07 -11.13
N ILE A 10 -6.31 8.17 -11.57
CA ILE A 10 -6.47 6.72 -11.40
C ILE A 10 -5.70 6.18 -10.18
N VAL A 11 -5.09 7.06 -9.39
CA VAL A 11 -4.29 6.67 -8.22
C VAL A 11 -5.01 7.10 -6.96
N GLU A 12 -5.37 6.13 -6.13
CA GLU A 12 -5.84 6.36 -4.76
C GLU A 12 -4.76 5.91 -3.77
N THR A 13 -4.59 6.66 -2.68
CA THR A 13 -3.64 6.34 -1.61
C THR A 13 -4.35 6.31 -0.27
N LYS A 14 -4.18 5.22 0.50
CA LYS A 14 -4.73 5.08 1.84
C LYS A 14 -3.64 4.70 2.84
N GLY A 15 -3.55 5.45 3.93
CA GLY A 15 -2.68 5.12 5.05
C GLY A 15 -3.37 4.09 5.96
N MET A 16 -2.71 2.95 6.19
CA MET A 16 -3.26 1.86 7.01
C MET A 16 -2.69 1.80 8.44
N GLY A 17 -1.67 2.61 8.76
CA GLY A 17 -1.08 2.64 10.10
C GLY A 17 -0.62 1.26 10.57
N ASP A 18 -0.99 0.91 11.79
CA ASP A 18 -0.71 -0.35 12.47
C ASP A 18 -1.86 -1.37 12.37
N THR A 19 -2.93 -1.05 11.63
CA THR A 19 -4.17 -1.85 11.62
C THR A 19 -4.09 -3.15 10.82
N MET A 20 -3.05 -3.32 9.98
CA MET A 20 -2.82 -4.51 9.16
C MET A 20 -1.36 -5.01 9.23
N PRO A 21 -0.92 -5.52 10.40
CA PRO A 21 0.42 -6.06 10.55
C PRO A 21 0.56 -7.40 9.81
N ILE A 22 1.72 -7.63 9.20
CA ILE A 22 2.09 -8.95 8.63
C ILE A 22 3.15 -9.66 9.47
N ALA A 23 3.71 -8.96 10.44
CA ALA A 23 4.67 -9.48 11.40
C ALA A 23 4.40 -8.84 12.77
N ASP A 24 5.01 -9.41 13.79
CA ASP A 24 4.90 -8.92 15.17
C ASP A 24 5.39 -7.46 15.32
N ASN A 25 4.56 -6.59 15.90
CA ASN A 25 4.91 -5.19 16.14
C ASN A 25 5.84 -5.00 17.35
N ASP A 26 6.04 -6.00 18.18
CA ASP A 26 6.84 -5.87 19.40
C ASP A 26 8.35 -6.02 19.10
N THR A 27 8.70 -6.69 18.01
CA THR A 27 10.10 -6.86 17.56
C THR A 27 10.54 -5.75 16.60
N ALA A 28 11.83 -5.40 16.63
CA ALA A 28 12.39 -4.41 15.69
C ALA A 28 12.30 -4.91 14.24
N GLU A 29 12.54 -6.21 14.05
CA GLU A 29 12.48 -6.92 12.78
C GLU A 29 11.05 -6.94 12.23
N GLY A 30 10.05 -7.22 13.07
CA GLY A 30 8.66 -7.26 12.65
C GLY A 30 8.10 -5.86 12.34
N ARG A 31 8.45 -4.83 13.12
CA ARG A 31 8.14 -3.42 12.75
C ARG A 31 8.78 -3.01 11.42
N ALA A 32 10.00 -3.47 11.14
CA ALA A 32 10.65 -3.22 9.87
C ALA A 32 9.89 -3.87 8.70
N LYS A 33 9.39 -5.10 8.87
CA LYS A 33 8.53 -5.77 7.88
C LYS A 33 7.18 -5.07 7.68
N ASN A 34 6.61 -4.49 8.74
CA ASN A 34 5.31 -3.80 8.68
C ASN A 34 5.38 -2.42 7.99
N ARG A 35 6.56 -1.77 7.93
CA ARG A 35 6.77 -0.54 7.15
C ARG A 35 6.82 -0.86 5.64
N ARG A 36 5.66 -1.09 5.04
CA ARG A 36 5.53 -1.48 3.63
C ARG A 36 4.49 -0.64 2.89
N VAL A 37 4.59 -0.68 1.56
CA VAL A 37 3.59 -0.15 0.64
C VAL A 37 3.10 -1.31 -0.21
N GLU A 38 1.78 -1.44 -0.33
CA GLU A 38 1.14 -2.38 -1.24
C GLU A 38 0.49 -1.60 -2.38
N ILE A 39 0.64 -2.07 -3.62
CA ILE A 39 0.04 -1.48 -4.80
C ILE A 39 -0.98 -2.49 -5.33
N LEU A 40 -2.26 -2.13 -5.26
CA LEU A 40 -3.34 -2.92 -5.81
C LEU A 40 -3.72 -2.38 -7.18
N VAL A 41 -3.72 -3.23 -8.21
CA VAL A 41 -4.16 -2.88 -9.56
C VAL A 41 -5.58 -3.38 -9.74
N LEU A 42 -6.54 -2.48 -9.56
CA LEU A 42 -7.96 -2.77 -9.71
C LEU A 42 -8.33 -2.63 -11.19
N GLY A 43 -8.47 -3.77 -11.88
CA GLY A 43 -9.04 -3.79 -13.23
C GLY A 43 -10.51 -3.36 -13.20
N ARG A 44 -11.02 -2.82 -14.30
CA ARG A 44 -12.45 -2.54 -14.44
C ARG A 44 -13.18 -3.89 -14.53
N LEU A 45 -14.00 -4.21 -13.53
CA LEU A 45 -14.95 -5.33 -13.65
C LEU A 45 -15.87 -4.97 -14.83
N LYS A 46 -15.82 -5.77 -15.90
CA LYS A 46 -16.84 -5.72 -16.93
C LYS A 46 -18.11 -6.32 -16.32
N GLU A 47 -19.17 -5.53 -16.25
CA GLU A 47 -20.53 -6.07 -16.19
C GLU A 47 -20.87 -6.76 -17.51
#